data_AF-A0A536C1K6-F1
#
_entry.id   AF-A0A536C1K6-F1
#
_cell.length_a   1.000
_cell.length_b   1.000
_cell.length_c   1.000
_cell.angle_alpha   90.00
_cell.angle_beta   90.00
_cell.angle_gamma   90.00
#
_symmetry.space_group_name_H-M   'P 1'
#
loop_
_entity.id
_entity.type
_entity.pdbx_description
1 polymer ?
#
loop_
_entity_poly.entity_id
_entity_poly.type
_entity_poly.pdbx_seq_one_letter_code
_entity_poly.pdbx_strand_id
1 'polypeptide(L)'
;MPEVDALAQLRTLPGIGEFFAQGILMRGAGLVDAVTDDDITPRAIQLVYALGERPNRAAVLQRAEAWRPYRMWALVLLNVWLRGQPPEVKGRRGLRRRPK
;
A
#
# COMPACT_ATOMS: atom_id res chain seq x y z
N MET A 1 -9.82 -17.58 -9.52
CA MET A 1 -10.93 -17.07 -8.71
C MET A 1 -10.89 -15.55 -8.76
N PRO A 2 -12.00 -14.85 -9.01
CA PRO A 2 -12.08 -13.39 -8.90
C PRO A 2 -11.70 -12.89 -7.51
N GLU A 3 -11.12 -11.69 -7.41
CA GLU A 3 -10.66 -11.12 -6.13
C GLU A 3 -11.78 -11.00 -5.09
N VAL A 4 -12.98 -10.60 -5.53
CA VAL A 4 -14.16 -10.44 -4.67
C VAL A 4 -14.55 -11.76 -4.01
N ASP A 5 -14.51 -12.85 -4.78
CA ASP A 5 -14.85 -14.19 -4.28
C ASP A 5 -13.78 -14.70 -3.30
N ALA A 6 -12.50 -14.42 -3.58
CA ALA A 6 -11.40 -14.77 -2.69
C ALA A 6 -11.46 -14.00 -1.37
N LEU A 7 -11.80 -12.71 -1.39
CA LEU A 7 -12.01 -11.91 -0.18
C LEU A 7 -13.21 -12.43 0.64
N ALA A 8 -14.31 -12.78 -0.02
CA ALA A 8 -15.49 -13.36 0.64
C ALA A 8 -15.12 -14.67 1.35
N GLN A 9 -14.34 -15.53 0.70
CA GLN A 9 -13.87 -16.79 1.28
C GLN A 9 -12.90 -16.57 2.44
N LEU A 10 -11.94 -15.64 2.33
CA LEU A 10 -10.99 -15.35 3.41
C LEU A 10 -11.68 -14.83 4.68
N ARG A 11 -12.78 -14.10 4.52
CA ARG A 11 -13.58 -13.58 5.63
C ARG A 11 -14.39 -14.65 6.38
N THR A 12 -14.48 -15.87 5.87
CA THR A 12 -15.13 -16.97 6.62
C THR A 12 -14.20 -17.56 7.68
N LEU A 13 -12.91 -17.20 7.68
CA LEU A 13 -11.94 -17.70 8.65
C LEU A 13 -12.11 -16.99 10.02
N PRO A 14 -12.12 -17.72 11.15
CA PRO A 14 -12.24 -17.13 12.48
C PRO A 14 -11.13 -16.09 12.74
N GLY A 15 -11.52 -14.87 13.13
CA GLY A 15 -10.59 -13.78 13.42
C GLY A 15 -10.10 -12.98 12.20
N ILE A 16 -10.55 -13.31 10.99
CA ILE A 16 -10.14 -12.60 9.76
C ILE A 16 -11.24 -11.63 9.31
N GLY A 17 -11.04 -10.35 9.59
CA GLY A 17 -11.85 -9.24 9.05
C GLY A 17 -11.34 -8.74 7.68
N GLU A 18 -12.04 -7.77 7.09
CA GLU A 18 -11.74 -7.18 5.78
C GLU A 18 -10.25 -6.79 5.60
N PHE A 19 -9.66 -6.16 6.62
CA PHE A 19 -8.25 -5.76 6.61
C PHE A 19 -7.28 -6.95 6.49
N PHE A 20 -7.52 -8.03 7.24
CA PHE A 20 -6.67 -9.21 7.21
C PHE A 20 -6.89 -10.03 5.94
N ALA A 21 -8.13 -10.15 5.46
CA ALA A 21 -8.45 -10.81 4.19
C ALA A 21 -7.73 -10.14 3.02
N GLN A 22 -7.77 -8.81 2.93
CA GLN A 22 -7.03 -8.03 1.95
C GLN A 22 -5.52 -8.27 2.03
N GLY A 23 -4.97 -8.29 3.25
CA GLY A 23 -3.55 -8.59 3.48
C GLY A 23 -3.14 -9.99 3.03
N ILE A 24 -3.97 -11.01 3.32
CA ILE A 24 -3.73 -12.40 2.93
C ILE A 24 -3.85 -12.56 1.42
N LEU A 25 -4.88 -12.00 0.79
CA LEU A 25 -5.02 -12.09 -0.66
C LEU A 25 -3.83 -11.40 -1.35
N MET A 26 -3.57 -10.13 -1.04
CA MET A 26 -2.55 -9.36 -1.75
C MET A 26 -1.13 -9.86 -1.49
N ARG A 27 -0.78 -10.20 -0.24
CA ARG A 27 0.59 -10.62 0.11
C ARG A 27 0.77 -12.14 0.21
N GLY A 28 -0.25 -12.86 0.67
CA GLY A 28 -0.21 -14.31 0.84
C GLY A 28 -0.51 -15.08 -0.45
N ALA A 29 -1.45 -14.60 -1.28
CA ALA A 29 -1.72 -15.19 -2.60
C ALA A 29 -0.85 -14.59 -3.73
N GLY A 30 0.01 -13.63 -3.40
CA GLY A 30 1.04 -13.11 -4.30
C GLY A 30 0.50 -12.34 -5.50
N LEU A 31 -0.51 -11.48 -5.31
CA LEU A 31 -0.94 -10.56 -6.37
C LEU A 31 0.23 -9.62 -6.71
N VAL A 32 0.92 -9.91 -7.82
CA VAL A 32 2.15 -9.21 -8.20
C VAL A 32 1.88 -7.80 -8.72
N ASP A 33 0.70 -7.55 -9.29
CA ASP A 33 0.40 -6.34 -10.06
C ASP A 33 -0.75 -5.48 -9.47
N ALA A 34 -0.85 -5.46 -8.13
CA ALA A 34 -1.83 -4.66 -7.39
C ALA A 34 -1.19 -3.41 -6.75
N VAL A 35 -2.00 -2.35 -6.55
CA VAL A 35 -1.57 -1.11 -5.89
C VAL A 35 -2.46 -0.87 -4.66
N THR A 36 -1.92 -1.03 -3.45
CA THR A 36 -2.65 -0.81 -2.20
C THR A 36 -3.01 0.65 -1.99
N ASP A 37 -4.15 0.92 -1.37
CA ASP A 37 -4.53 2.26 -0.91
C ASP A 37 -4.12 2.44 0.55
N ASP A 38 -2.90 2.93 0.77
CA ASP A 38 -2.31 3.09 2.10
C ASP A 38 -1.64 4.46 2.26
N ASP A 39 -1.44 4.87 3.52
CA ASP A 39 -0.83 6.17 3.83
C ASP A 39 0.70 6.19 3.68
N ILE A 40 1.35 5.04 3.64
CA ILE A 40 2.82 4.93 3.63
C ILE A 40 3.36 5.14 2.22
N THR A 41 2.76 4.49 1.23
CA THR A 41 3.17 4.51 -0.18
C THR A 41 3.29 5.93 -0.74
N PRO A 42 2.31 6.83 -0.58
CA PRO A 42 2.44 8.19 -1.10
C PRO A 42 3.58 8.98 -0.41
N ARG A 43 3.83 8.76 0.88
CA ARG A 43 4.95 9.41 1.60
C ARG A 43 6.30 8.88 1.11
N ALA A 44 6.41 7.58 0.90
CA ALA A 44 7.62 6.98 0.34
C ALA A 44 7.91 7.53 -1.06
N ILE A 45 6.89 7.61 -1.93
CA ILE A 45 7.02 8.20 -3.28
C ILE A 45 7.44 9.67 -3.21
N GLN A 46 6.83 10.46 -2.32
CA GLN A 46 7.21 11.86 -2.13
C GLN A 46 8.71 12.00 -1.86
N LEU A 47 9.25 11.18 -0.96
CA LEU A 47 10.65 11.27 -0.55
C LEU A 47 11.61 10.73 -1.62
N VAL A 48 11.32 9.55 -2.20
CA VAL A 48 12.18 8.92 -3.22
C VAL A 48 12.28 9.78 -4.48
N TYR A 49 11.19 10.44 -4.88
CA TYR A 49 11.15 11.30 -6.07
C TYR A 49 11.35 12.80 -5.75
N ALA A 50 11.70 13.15 -4.50
CA ALA A 50 11.89 14.53 -4.05
C ALA A 50 10.73 15.48 -4.46
N LEU A 51 9.49 15.01 -4.33
CA LEU A 51 8.30 15.78 -4.70
C LEU A 51 8.02 16.87 -3.65
N GLY A 52 7.68 18.07 -4.13
CA GLY A 52 7.29 19.19 -3.26
C GLY A 52 6.05 18.89 -2.40
N GLU A 53 5.15 18.04 -2.90
CA GLU A 53 3.92 17.66 -2.21
C GLU A 53 3.71 16.15 -2.18
N ARG A 54 2.89 15.69 -1.23
CA ARG A 54 2.52 14.28 -1.11
C ARG A 54 1.55 13.92 -2.24
N PRO A 55 1.88 12.92 -3.10
CA PRO A 55 1.04 12.56 -4.22
C PRO A 55 -0.32 12.04 -3.76
N ASN A 56 -1.37 12.42 -4.50
CA ASN A 56 -2.71 11.87 -4.32
C ASN A 56 -2.82 10.46 -4.94
N ARG A 57 -3.98 9.80 -4.76
CA ARG A 57 -4.21 8.43 -5.24
C ARG A 57 -3.97 8.29 -6.75
N ALA A 58 -4.44 9.24 -7.55
CA ALA A 58 -4.27 9.22 -9.01
C ALA A 58 -2.78 9.34 -9.41
N ALA A 59 -2.02 10.22 -8.76
CA ALA A 59 -0.59 10.38 -9.00
C ALA A 59 0.22 9.13 -8.58
N VAL A 60 -0.19 8.43 -7.52
CA VAL A 60 0.40 7.14 -7.14
C VAL A 60 0.15 6.09 -8.22
N LEU A 61 -1.10 5.97 -8.70
CA LEU A 61 -1.45 5.00 -9.75
C LEU A 61 -0.67 5.27 -11.05
N GLN A 62 -0.58 6.53 -11.47
CA GLN A 62 0.17 6.91 -12.67
C GLN A 62 1.64 6.50 -12.58
N ARG A 63 2.28 6.71 -11.42
CA ARG A 63 3.69 6.30 -11.21
C ARG A 63 3.84 4.80 -11.12
N ALA A 64 2.85 4.13 -10.53
CA ALA A 64 2.87 2.68 -10.41
C ALA A 64 2.83 1.98 -11.77
N GLU A 65 2.30 2.59 -12.84
CA GLU A 65 2.34 1.98 -14.17
C GLU A 65 3.76 1.62 -14.64
N ALA A 66 4.79 2.37 -14.22
CA ALA A 66 6.19 2.07 -14.53
C ALA A 66 6.74 0.84 -13.78
N TRP A 67 6.04 0.34 -12.77
CA TRP A 67 6.44 -0.83 -11.97
C TRP A 67 5.75 -2.11 -12.41
N ARG A 68 4.93 -2.08 -13.47
CA ARG A 68 4.35 -3.29 -14.05
C ARG A 68 5.45 -4.28 -14.50
N PRO A 69 5.26 -5.60 -14.34
CA PRO A 69 4.08 -6.27 -13.77
C PRO A 69 4.18 -6.52 -12.25
N TYR A 70 5.09 -5.83 -11.55
CA TYR A 70 5.44 -6.07 -10.14
C TYR A 70 5.06 -4.90 -9.22
N ARG A 71 3.97 -4.21 -9.53
CA ARG A 71 3.51 -3.02 -8.78
C ARG A 71 3.42 -3.29 -7.28
N MET A 72 2.92 -4.45 -6.86
CA MET A 72 2.79 -4.78 -5.44
C MET A 72 4.15 -4.87 -4.74
N TRP A 73 5.15 -5.47 -5.40
CA TRP A 73 6.49 -5.60 -4.84
C TRP A 73 7.21 -4.26 -4.73
N ALA A 74 7.04 -3.37 -5.69
CA ALA A 74 7.55 -2.00 -5.60
C ALA A 74 6.99 -1.28 -4.35
N LEU A 75 5.69 -1.43 -4.09
CA LEU A 75 5.04 -0.87 -2.89
C LEU A 75 5.57 -1.49 -1.59
N VAL A 76 5.84 -2.80 -1.56
CA VAL A 76 6.48 -3.47 -0.41
C VAL A 76 7.86 -2.89 -0.15
N LEU A 77 8.70 -2.76 -1.19
CA LEU A 77 10.05 -2.21 -1.07
C LEU A 77 10.03 -0.76 -0.60
N LEU A 78 9.11 0.07 -1.11
CA LEU A 78 8.90 1.44 -0.65
C LEU A 78 8.50 1.49 0.84
N ASN A 79 7.63 0.58 1.28
CA ASN A 79 7.22 0.47 2.68
C ASN A 79 8.39 0.06 3.59
N VAL A 80 9.16 -0.95 3.19
CA VAL A 80 10.35 -1.42 3.92
C VAL A 80 11.38 -0.30 4.00
N TRP A 81 11.66 0.36 2.88
CA TRP A 81 12.58 1.49 2.82
C TRP A 81 12.17 2.62 3.76
N LEU A 82 10.90 3.05 3.74
CA LEU A 82 10.42 4.14 4.59
C LEU A 82 10.52 3.77 6.08
N ARG A 83 10.22 2.52 6.44
CA ARG A 83 10.33 2.02 7.82
C ARG A 83 11.79 1.94 8.29
N GLY A 84 12.74 1.77 7.39
CA GLY A 84 14.17 1.82 7.66
C GLY A 84 14.75 3.23 7.83
N GLN A 85 14.03 4.27 7.41
CA GLN A 85 14.53 5.65 7.50
C GLN A 85 14.57 6.20 8.93
N PRO A 86 15.44 7.18 9.22
CA PRO A 86 15.43 7.88 10.50
C PRO A 86 14.08 8.57 10.81
N PRO A 87 13.71 8.77 12.08
CA PRO A 87 12.46 9.43 12.47
C PRO A 87 12.24 10.80 11.83
N GLU A 88 13.30 11.58 11.62
CA GLU A 88 13.29 12.89 10.98
C GLU A 88 12.81 12.82 9.51
N VAL A 89 13.18 11.76 8.79
CA VAL A 89 12.79 11.55 7.38
C VAL A 89 11.36 11.02 7.26
N LYS A 90 10.98 10.10 8.15
CA LYS A 90 9.60 9.58 8.23
C LYS A 90 8.58 10.70 8.40
N GLY A 91 8.97 11.78 9.09
CA GLY A 91 8.10 12.86 9.51
C GLY A 91 7.25 12.44 10.72
N ARG A 92 6.77 13.40 11.50
CA ARG A 92 5.75 13.13 12.53
C ARG A 92 4.58 12.45 11.83
N ARG A 93 4.21 11.23 12.27
CA ARG A 93 3.00 10.53 11.82
C ARG A 93 1.86 11.54 11.87
N GLY A 94 1.53 12.13 10.72
CA GLY A 94 0.39 12.98 10.57
C GLY A 94 -0.80 12.07 10.76
N LEU A 95 -1.28 11.99 12.01
CA LEU A 95 -2.56 11.42 12.37
C LEU A 95 -3.60 12.12 11.51
N ARG A 96 -3.87 11.58 10.32
CA ARG A 96 -5.05 11.93 9.56
C ARG A 96 -6.22 11.44 10.41
N ARG A 97 -6.85 12.36 11.12
CA ARG A 97 -8.24 12.21 11.54
C ARG A 97 -9.04 11.93 10.28
N ARG A 98 -9.42 10.66 10.05
CA ARG A 98 -10.49 10.34 9.11
C ARG A 98 -11.78 10.91 9.72
N PRO A 99 -12.51 11.82 9.05
CA PRO A 99 -13.86 12.14 9.50
C PRO A 99 -14.72 10.87 9.38
N LYS A 100 -15.58 10.67 10.38
CA LYS A 100 -16.60 9.62 10.39
C LYS A 100 -17.64 9.87 9.30
#